data_AF-A0A9E4WDH7-F1
#
_entry.id   AF-A0A9E4WDH7-F1
#
_cell.length_a   1.000
_cell.length_b   1.000
_cell.length_c   1.000
_cell.angle_alpha   90.00
_cell.angle_beta   90.00
_cell.angle_gamma   90.00
#
_symmetry.space_group_name_H-M   'P 1'
#
loop_
_entity.id
_entity.type
_entity.pdbx_description
1 polymer ?
#
loop_
_entity_poly.entity_id
_entity_poly.type
_entity_poly.pdbx_seq_one_letter_code
_entity_poly.pdbx_strand_id
1 'polypeptide(L)'
;MNRSSITAGPLLRLGQPWLAAALGLTLAIGAGLLLAQLLMSPPAGDMRTLAAYLTLSGATTMGFGWLALRLADRAVGLGVRAKTFIGAAIGSGVALLNVFIVAQLMFVNTAHDLRLLLALIGFAAVVTVFFSLWVASAIAGRLEVVASGIRALAGGDYATRVDVEGGDEVARLAADVNILAGRLRESEEQREELDRERRELTAAISHDLRTPLASVRAMVEALDDRVVDDPAEVERYYRTIRREIDRLSRMITDLFELAQMDAGKLQL
;
A
#
# COMPACT_ATOMS: atom_id res chain seq x y z
N MET A 1 12.23 12.44 -13.48
CA MET A 1 11.28 11.37 -13.07
C MET A 1 10.63 11.79 -11.75
N ASN A 2 9.35 12.17 -11.81
CA ASN A 2 8.56 12.53 -10.64
C ASN A 2 8.17 11.24 -9.90
N ARG A 3 8.65 11.03 -8.67
CA ARG A 3 8.33 9.85 -7.86
C ARG A 3 7.04 10.12 -7.11
N SER A 4 5.96 9.42 -7.44
CA SER A 4 4.72 9.39 -6.65
C SER A 4 4.95 8.49 -5.44
N SER A 5 5.42 9.06 -4.33
CA SER A 5 5.34 8.39 -3.04
C SER A 5 3.90 8.48 -2.56
N ILE A 6 3.23 7.33 -2.42
CA ILE A 6 2.00 7.25 -1.64
C ILE A 6 2.43 7.19 -0.18
N THR A 7 2.76 8.37 0.31
CA THR A 7 2.74 8.65 1.73
C THR A 7 1.28 8.65 2.18
N ALA A 8 1.02 8.52 3.48
CA ALA A 8 -0.28 8.91 4.02
C ALA A 8 -0.62 10.35 3.56
N GLY A 9 -1.43 10.48 2.51
CA GLY A 9 -1.74 11.76 1.88
C GLY A 9 -2.61 12.62 2.80
N PRO A 10 -2.57 13.95 2.66
CA PRO A 10 -3.22 14.90 3.57
C PRO A 10 -4.75 14.81 3.63
N LEU A 11 -5.39 13.97 2.80
CA LEU A 11 -6.83 13.73 2.83
C LEU A 11 -7.29 12.90 4.04
N LEU A 12 -6.36 12.24 4.75
CA LEU A 12 -6.58 11.69 6.09
C LEU A 12 -6.08 12.62 7.21
N ARG A 13 -5.85 13.91 6.91
CA ARG A 13 -5.88 14.99 7.90
C ARG A 13 -7.33 15.48 8.11
N LEU A 14 -8.27 14.56 8.31
CA LEU A 14 -9.43 14.94 9.12
C LEU A 14 -8.90 15.22 10.52
N GLY A 15 -8.66 16.53 10.74
CA GLY A 15 -8.35 17.22 11.98
C GLY A 15 -7.70 16.37 13.04
N GLN A 16 -6.37 16.44 13.12
CA GLN A 16 -5.49 16.12 14.24
C GLN A 16 -6.04 15.07 15.23
N PRO A 17 -5.42 13.90 15.44
CA PRO A 17 -5.94 12.87 16.35
C PRO A 17 -6.29 13.40 17.75
N TRP A 18 -5.70 14.52 18.18
CA TRP A 18 -6.10 15.22 19.40
C TRP A 18 -7.46 15.94 19.32
N LEU A 19 -7.92 16.43 18.17
CA LEU A 19 -9.24 17.04 17.95
C LEU A 19 -10.34 15.98 17.99
N ALA A 20 -10.17 14.85 17.28
CA ALA A 20 -11.11 13.74 17.37
C ALA A 20 -11.17 13.18 18.79
N ALA A 21 -10.03 13.15 19.47
CA ALA A 21 -9.98 12.76 20.88
C ALA A 21 -10.57 13.80 21.83
N ALA A 22 -10.36 15.09 21.57
CA ALA A 22 -10.97 16.17 22.35
C ALA A 22 -12.49 16.18 22.17
N LEU A 23 -12.98 15.99 20.95
CA LEU A 23 -14.41 15.83 20.65
C LEU A 23 -14.97 14.60 21.35
N GLY A 24 -14.33 13.44 21.24
CA GLY A 24 -14.75 12.22 21.92
C GLY A 24 -14.79 12.39 23.44
N LEU A 25 -13.78 13.07 24.01
CA LEU A 25 -13.71 13.36 25.43
C LEU A 25 -14.82 14.31 25.89
N THR A 26 -15.07 15.39 25.14
CA THR A 26 -16.16 16.33 25.46
C THR A 26 -17.54 15.67 25.37
N LEU A 27 -17.76 14.80 24.38
CA LEU A 27 -18.97 13.98 24.26
C LEU A 27 -19.11 13.01 25.44
N ALA A 28 -18.03 12.36 25.85
CA ALA A 28 -18.04 11.43 26.98
C ALA A 28 -18.35 12.13 28.30
N ILE A 29 -17.77 13.30 28.53
CA ILE A 29 -18.04 14.13 29.71
C ILE A 29 -19.49 14.62 29.68
N GLY A 30 -19.96 15.12 28.53
CA GLY A 30 -21.34 15.58 28.36
C GLY A 30 -22.36 14.47 28.59
N ALA A 31 -22.12 13.28 28.04
CA ALA A 31 -22.96 12.11 28.26
C ALA A 31 -22.96 11.67 29.73
N GLY A 32 -21.80 11.67 30.39
CA GLY A 32 -21.68 11.35 31.82
C GLY A 32 -22.44 12.33 32.71
N LEU A 33 -22.36 13.64 32.42
CA LEU A 33 -23.10 14.67 33.14
C LEU A 33 -24.61 14.60 32.90
N LEU A 34 -25.01 14.33 31.66
CA LEU A 34 -26.43 14.20 31.29
C LEU A 34 -27.06 12.97 31.95
N LEU A 35 -26.34 11.83 31.99
CA LEU A 35 -26.73 10.65 32.75
C LEU A 35 -26.86 10.95 34.25
N ALA A 36 -25.89 11.66 34.83
CA ALA A 36 -25.95 12.04 36.24
C ALA A 36 -27.16 12.95 36.55
N GLN A 37 -27.46 13.92 35.67
CA GLN A 37 -28.63 14.79 35.83
C GLN A 37 -29.94 14.01 35.74
N LEU A 38 -30.08 13.10 34.77
CA LEU A 38 -31.29 12.29 34.57
C LEU A 38 -31.55 11.28 35.69
N LEU A 39 -30.50 10.67 36.26
CA LEU A 39 -30.66 9.65 37.30
C LEU A 39 -30.66 10.20 38.74
N MET A 40 -29.96 11.31 39.00
CA MET A 40 -29.71 11.77 40.38
C MET A 40 -30.35 13.11 40.75
N SER A 41 -30.76 13.96 39.79
CA SER A 41 -31.21 15.35 40.05
C SER A 41 -30.38 16.07 41.13
N PRO A 42 -29.03 16.04 41.04
CA PRO A 42 -28.17 16.51 42.13
C PRO A 42 -28.31 18.03 42.36
N PRO A 43 -28.11 18.51 43.59
CA PRO A 43 -28.05 19.94 43.87
C PRO A 43 -26.92 20.61 43.08
N ALA A 44 -27.09 21.89 42.74
CA ALA A 44 -26.20 22.60 41.81
C ALA A 44 -24.72 22.63 42.21
N GLY A 45 -24.42 22.48 43.52
CA GLY A 45 -23.04 22.35 44.03
C GLY A 45 -22.39 21.02 43.64
N ASP A 46 -23.12 19.92 43.76
CA ASP A 46 -22.62 18.56 43.48
C ASP A 46 -22.45 18.32 41.97
N MET A 47 -23.24 19.01 41.15
CA MET A 47 -23.07 18.99 39.70
C MET A 47 -21.74 19.63 39.26
N ARG A 48 -21.31 20.71 39.95
CA ARG A 48 -20.05 21.40 39.64
C ARG A 48 -18.84 20.56 40.03
N THR A 49 -18.88 19.90 41.19
CA THR A 49 -17.81 19.00 41.62
C THR A 49 -17.73 17.75 40.73
N LEU A 50 -18.86 17.17 40.34
CA LEU A 50 -18.88 16.05 39.39
C LEU A 50 -18.31 16.45 38.01
N ALA A 51 -18.69 17.62 37.49
CA ALA A 51 -18.15 18.13 36.23
C ALA A 51 -16.63 18.40 36.30
N ALA A 52 -16.15 19.00 37.40
CA ALA A 52 -14.71 19.20 37.62
C ALA A 52 -13.96 17.87 37.69
N TYR A 53 -14.56 16.85 38.30
CA TYR A 53 -13.94 15.53 38.43
C TYR A 53 -13.89 14.78 37.10
N LEU A 54 -15.00 14.74 36.35
CA LEU A 54 -15.07 14.07 35.04
C LEU A 54 -14.13 14.73 34.01
N THR A 55 -14.04 16.06 34.03
CA THR A 55 -13.12 16.79 33.15
C THR A 55 -11.66 16.49 33.49
N LEU A 56 -11.28 16.54 34.77
CA LEU A 56 -9.90 16.27 35.21
C LEU A 56 -9.48 14.82 34.93
N SER A 57 -10.35 13.87 35.25
CA SER A 57 -10.17 12.44 35.02
C SER A 57 -10.09 12.09 33.54
N GLY A 58 -10.98 12.67 32.75
CA GLY A 58 -11.02 12.50 31.31
C GLY A 58 -9.76 13.05 30.63
N ALA A 59 -9.33 14.25 31.03
CA ALA A 59 -8.10 14.87 30.53
C ALA A 59 -6.84 14.07 30.90
N THR A 60 -6.75 13.55 32.14
CA THR A 60 -5.63 12.69 32.56
C THR A 60 -5.62 11.36 31.81
N THR A 61 -6.76 10.69 31.65
CA THR A 61 -6.87 9.44 30.88
C THR A 61 -6.43 9.63 29.43
N MET A 62 -6.90 10.70 28.79
CA MET A 62 -6.54 11.00 27.41
C MET A 62 -5.06 11.39 27.27
N GLY A 63 -4.53 12.17 28.22
CA GLY A 63 -3.11 12.54 28.25
C GLY A 63 -2.18 11.34 28.44
N PHE A 64 -2.49 10.45 29.39
CA PHE A 64 -1.74 9.22 29.62
C PHE A 64 -1.86 8.24 28.44
N GLY A 65 -3.06 8.07 27.87
CA GLY A 65 -3.26 7.23 26.69
C GLY A 65 -2.50 7.74 25.46
N TRP A 66 -2.49 9.06 25.24
CA TRP A 66 -1.71 9.67 24.16
C TRP A 66 -0.20 9.54 24.38
N LEU A 67 0.28 9.81 25.59
CA LEU A 67 1.69 9.68 25.94
C LEU A 67 2.16 8.22 25.81
N ALA A 68 1.34 7.27 26.26
CA ALA A 68 1.59 5.83 26.15
C ALA A 68 1.82 5.38 24.73
N LEU A 69 0.90 5.73 23.82
CA LEU A 69 1.03 5.35 22.42
C LEU A 69 2.19 6.07 21.75
N ARG A 70 2.45 7.33 22.11
CA ARG A 70 3.60 8.07 21.60
C ARG A 70 4.94 7.47 22.06
N LEU A 71 5.01 6.95 23.28
CA LEU A 71 6.17 6.21 23.78
C LEU A 71 6.28 4.84 23.12
N ALA A 72 5.16 4.14 22.94
CA ALA A 72 5.11 2.85 22.25
C ALA A 72 5.50 2.95 20.77
N ASP A 73 5.17 4.05 20.10
CA ASP A 73 5.58 4.31 18.72
C ASP A 73 7.07 4.64 18.60
N ARG A 74 7.66 5.24 19.63
CA ARG A 74 9.12 5.44 19.71
C ARG A 74 9.89 4.18 20.09
N ALA A 75 9.24 3.20 20.70
CA ALA A 75 9.83 1.93 21.06
C ALA A 75 9.99 1.04 19.82
N VAL A 76 11.15 1.14 19.19
CA VAL A 76 11.54 0.33 18.03
C VAL A 76 11.49 -1.15 18.40
N GLY A 77 10.70 -1.94 17.66
CA GLY A 77 10.62 -3.41 17.80
C GLY A 77 9.33 -3.96 18.41
N LEU A 78 8.44 -3.11 18.93
CA LEU A 78 7.11 -3.57 19.38
C LEU A 78 6.17 -3.72 18.17
N GLY A 79 5.64 -4.93 18.01
CA GLY A 79 4.58 -5.19 17.03
C GLY A 79 3.29 -4.44 17.35
N VAL A 80 2.42 -4.28 16.35
CA VAL A 80 1.12 -3.59 16.45
C VAL A 80 0.31 -4.16 17.62
N ARG A 81 0.32 -5.47 17.82
CA ARG A 81 -0.38 -6.12 18.96
C ARG A 81 0.12 -5.63 20.32
N ALA A 82 1.43 -5.50 20.49
CA ALA A 82 2.01 -5.02 21.74
C ALA A 82 1.69 -3.53 21.95
N LYS A 83 1.75 -2.72 20.89
CA LYS A 83 1.36 -1.30 20.94
C LYS A 83 -0.12 -1.13 21.30
N THR A 84 -1.02 -1.90 20.70
CA THR A 84 -2.45 -1.87 21.05
C THR A 84 -2.70 -2.34 22.47
N PHE A 85 -1.97 -3.36 22.92
CA PHE A 85 -2.09 -3.86 24.28
C PHE A 85 -1.60 -2.83 25.31
N ILE A 86 -0.46 -2.18 25.08
CA ILE A 86 0.05 -1.12 25.96
C ILE A 86 -0.95 0.04 26.05
N GLY A 87 -1.49 0.48 24.91
CA GLY A 87 -2.54 1.49 24.87
C GLY A 87 -3.77 1.07 25.69
N ALA A 88 -4.29 -0.13 25.45
CA ALA A 88 -5.48 -0.64 26.13
C ALA A 88 -5.25 -0.87 27.63
N ALA A 89 -4.08 -1.38 28.02
CA ALA A 89 -3.68 -1.61 29.41
C ALA A 89 -3.55 -0.29 30.17
N ILE A 90 -2.99 0.75 29.55
CA ILE A 90 -2.87 2.07 30.17
C ILE A 90 -4.25 2.74 30.26
N GLY A 91 -5.06 2.70 29.21
CA GLY A 91 -6.44 3.20 29.24
C GLY A 91 -7.28 2.53 30.34
N SER A 92 -7.20 1.19 30.42
CA SER A 92 -7.90 0.40 31.44
C SER A 92 -7.35 0.66 32.85
N GLY A 93 -6.02 0.80 32.99
CA GLY A 93 -5.36 1.10 34.26
C GLY A 93 -5.75 2.48 34.81
N VAL A 94 -5.82 3.50 33.94
CA VAL A 94 -6.30 4.83 34.36
C VAL A 94 -7.80 4.79 34.70
N ALA A 95 -8.61 4.06 33.92
CA ALA A 95 -10.03 3.89 34.25
C ALA A 95 -10.22 3.22 35.61
N LEU A 96 -9.46 2.16 35.91
CA LEU A 96 -9.48 1.48 37.20
C LEU A 96 -8.98 2.38 38.34
N LEU A 97 -7.89 3.12 38.13
CA LEU A 97 -7.37 4.07 39.12
C LEU A 97 -8.39 5.18 39.42
N ASN A 98 -9.04 5.70 38.38
CA ASN A 98 -10.10 6.69 38.52
C ASN A 98 -11.27 6.13 39.33
N VAL A 99 -11.70 4.90 39.03
CA VAL A 99 -12.76 4.22 39.78
C VAL A 99 -12.38 4.06 41.24
N PHE A 100 -11.13 3.66 41.50
CA PHE A 100 -10.60 3.44 42.83
C PHE A 100 -10.55 4.73 43.67
N ILE A 101 -10.04 5.83 43.11
CA ILE A 101 -9.97 7.13 43.82
C ILE A 101 -11.38 7.62 44.15
N VAL A 102 -12.33 7.51 43.20
CA VAL A 102 -13.71 7.92 43.43
C VAL A 102 -14.38 7.06 44.50
N ALA A 103 -14.17 5.74 44.47
CA ALA A 103 -14.71 4.83 45.49
C ALA A 103 -14.19 5.16 46.90
N GLN A 104 -12.91 5.55 47.05
CA GLN A 104 -12.36 6.02 48.32
C GLN A 104 -12.99 7.33 48.79
N LEU A 105 -13.28 8.25 47.87
CA LEU A 105 -13.99 9.50 48.18
C LEU A 105 -15.46 9.27 48.60
N MET A 106 -16.12 8.24 48.05
CA MET A 106 -17.50 7.87 48.43
C MET A 106 -17.62 7.35 49.86
N PHE A 107 -16.59 6.65 50.35
CA PHE A 107 -16.56 6.07 51.71
C PHE A 107 -16.63 7.15 52.82
N VAL A 108 -16.41 8.42 52.49
CA VAL A 108 -16.42 9.55 53.44
C VAL A 108 -17.81 10.20 53.60
N ASN A 109 -18.81 9.92 52.75
CA ASN A 109 -20.15 10.54 52.87
C ASN A 109 -21.32 9.58 52.50
N THR A 110 -22.01 9.06 53.52
CA THR A 110 -22.81 7.81 53.50
C THR A 110 -24.22 7.85 52.86
N ALA A 111 -24.48 8.65 51.80
CA ALA A 111 -25.86 8.77 51.28
C ALA A 111 -26.09 8.53 49.77
N HIS A 112 -25.07 8.40 48.91
CA HIS A 112 -25.25 8.41 47.43
C HIS A 112 -24.57 7.25 46.65
N ASP A 113 -24.28 6.11 47.31
CA ASP A 113 -23.39 5.03 46.83
C ASP A 113 -23.71 4.38 45.48
N LEU A 114 -24.93 3.87 45.27
CA LEU A 114 -25.21 3.02 44.09
C LEU A 114 -25.25 3.81 42.76
N ARG A 115 -25.76 5.04 42.79
CA ARG A 115 -25.98 5.82 41.56
C ARG A 115 -24.69 6.45 41.04
N LEU A 116 -23.78 6.84 41.93
CA LEU A 116 -22.46 7.35 41.56
C LEU A 116 -21.60 6.22 40.99
N LEU A 117 -21.68 5.01 41.56
CA LEU A 117 -21.06 3.81 41.02
C LEU A 117 -21.57 3.49 39.60
N LEU A 118 -22.89 3.55 39.35
CA LEU A 118 -23.46 3.34 38.01
C LEU A 118 -23.01 4.42 37.01
N ALA A 119 -22.99 5.69 37.40
CA ALA A 119 -22.50 6.78 36.54
C ALA A 119 -21.02 6.59 36.15
N LEU A 120 -20.21 6.10 37.08
CA LEU A 120 -18.80 5.83 36.90
C LEU A 120 -18.53 4.62 35.99
N ILE A 121 -19.31 3.54 36.12
CA ILE A 121 -19.28 2.41 35.18
C ILE A 121 -19.67 2.88 33.77
N GLY A 122 -20.73 3.70 33.66
CA GLY A 122 -21.15 4.29 32.38
C GLY A 122 -20.03 5.12 31.74
N PHE A 123 -19.37 5.98 32.53
CA PHE A 123 -18.23 6.76 32.06
C PHE A 123 -17.06 5.88 31.61
N ALA A 124 -16.68 4.87 32.41
CA ALA A 124 -15.62 3.92 32.05
C ALA A 124 -15.92 3.15 30.75
N ALA A 125 -17.18 2.76 30.55
CA ALA A 125 -17.61 2.10 29.32
C ALA A 125 -17.44 3.04 28.10
N VAL A 126 -17.86 4.30 28.21
CA VAL A 126 -17.70 5.29 27.13
C VAL A 126 -16.23 5.53 26.81
N VAL A 127 -15.38 5.69 27.83
CA VAL A 127 -13.93 5.86 27.65
C VAL A 127 -13.30 4.65 26.94
N THR A 128 -13.70 3.44 27.31
CA THR A 128 -13.20 2.20 26.71
C THR A 128 -13.58 2.08 25.23
N VAL A 129 -14.83 2.37 24.89
CA VAL A 129 -15.32 2.37 23.50
C VAL A 129 -14.60 3.44 22.69
N PHE A 130 -14.50 4.66 23.24
CA PHE A 130 -13.80 5.76 22.59
C PHE A 130 -12.33 5.39 22.28
N PHE A 131 -11.61 4.85 23.27
CA PHE A 131 -10.22 4.46 23.09
C PHE A 131 -10.07 3.34 22.05
N SER A 132 -10.97 2.36 22.05
CA SER A 132 -10.98 1.27 21.07
C SER A 132 -11.17 1.77 19.64
N LEU A 133 -12.13 2.69 19.41
CA LEU A 133 -12.37 3.29 18.10
C LEU A 133 -11.19 4.14 17.63
N TRP A 134 -10.55 4.86 18.55
CA TRP A 134 -9.39 5.67 18.24
C TRP A 134 -8.17 4.83 17.83
N VAL A 135 -7.87 3.74 18.56
CA VAL A 135 -6.80 2.81 18.17
C VAL A 135 -7.12 2.10 16.85
N ALA A 136 -8.36 1.65 16.66
CA ALA A 136 -8.78 0.99 15.42
C ALA A 136 -8.62 1.91 14.20
N SER A 137 -9.04 3.17 14.30
CA SER A 137 -8.91 4.14 13.22
C SER A 137 -7.45 4.48 12.90
N ALA A 138 -6.56 4.54 13.89
CA ALA A 138 -5.14 4.76 13.68
C ALA A 138 -4.49 3.63 12.84
N ILE A 139 -4.84 2.37 13.10
CA ILE A 139 -4.31 1.21 12.36
C ILE A 139 -4.93 1.13 10.96
N ALA A 140 -6.26 1.30 10.86
CA ALA A 140 -6.97 1.26 9.59
C ALA A 140 -6.42 2.28 8.59
N GLY A 141 -6.09 3.49 9.06
CA GLY A 141 -5.48 4.52 8.21
C GLY A 141 -4.14 4.09 7.61
N ARG A 142 -3.27 3.41 8.37
CA ARG A 142 -1.97 2.91 7.87
C ARG A 142 -2.16 1.76 6.87
N LEU A 143 -3.13 0.89 7.11
CA LEU A 143 -3.46 -0.20 6.18
C LEU A 143 -4.02 0.32 4.86
N GLU A 144 -4.82 1.39 4.88
CA GLU A 144 -5.37 2.00 3.67
C GLU A 144 -4.27 2.54 2.75
N VAL A 145 -3.18 3.09 3.31
CA VAL A 145 -1.99 3.52 2.55
C VAL A 145 -1.37 2.34 1.83
N VAL A 146 -1.15 1.22 2.53
CA VAL A 146 -0.61 -0.01 1.91
C VAL A 146 -1.57 -0.52 0.82
N ALA A 147 -2.87 -0.57 1.10
CA ALA A 147 -3.89 -1.03 0.14
C ALA A 147 -3.98 -0.13 -1.10
N SER A 148 -3.81 1.18 -0.95
CA SER A 148 -3.73 2.11 -2.08
C SER A 148 -2.47 1.89 -2.93
N GLY A 149 -1.33 1.59 -2.30
CA GLY A 149 -0.11 1.18 -2.99
C GLY A 149 -0.29 -0.10 -3.80
N ILE A 150 -0.90 -1.13 -3.20
CA ILE A 150 -1.21 -2.39 -3.91
C ILE A 150 -2.14 -2.13 -5.10
N ARG A 151 -3.16 -1.28 -4.95
CA ARG A 151 -4.05 -0.89 -6.07
C ARG A 151 -3.29 -0.16 -7.18
N ALA A 152 -2.34 0.71 -6.85
CA ALA A 152 -1.48 1.37 -7.84
C ALA A 152 -0.59 0.37 -8.59
N LEU A 153 0.02 -0.58 -7.87
CA LEU A 153 0.78 -1.69 -8.48
C LEU A 153 -0.10 -2.54 -9.41
N ALA A 154 -1.32 -2.88 -8.98
CA ALA A 154 -2.27 -3.62 -9.81
C ALA A 154 -2.70 -2.84 -11.06
N GLY A 155 -2.65 -1.51 -11.01
CA GLY A 155 -2.87 -0.62 -12.15
C GLY A 155 -1.66 -0.45 -13.08
N GLY A 156 -0.52 -1.09 -12.80
CA GLY A 156 0.71 -1.00 -13.59
C GLY A 156 1.67 0.11 -13.16
N ASP A 157 1.38 0.88 -12.10
CA ASP A 157 2.34 1.86 -11.59
C ASP A 157 3.33 1.19 -10.61
N TYR A 158 4.38 0.58 -11.16
CA TYR A 158 5.46 -0.02 -10.37
C TYR A 158 6.48 1.00 -9.83
N ALA A 159 6.33 2.28 -10.19
CA ALA A 159 7.17 3.37 -9.66
C ALA A 159 6.66 3.88 -8.31
N THR A 160 5.38 3.65 -7.99
CA THR A 160 4.79 3.97 -6.69
C THR A 160 5.58 3.34 -5.54
N ARG A 161 5.77 4.11 -4.47
CA ARG A 161 6.37 3.64 -3.21
C ARG A 161 5.43 3.92 -2.05
N VAL A 162 5.28 2.93 -1.19
CA VAL A 162 4.45 2.97 0.02
C VAL A 162 5.34 3.33 1.19
N ASP A 163 5.10 4.50 1.78
CA ASP A 163 5.88 4.98 2.93
C ASP A 163 5.00 4.97 4.18
N VAL A 164 5.36 4.10 5.13
CA VAL A 164 4.68 3.94 6.41
C VAL A 164 5.71 4.08 7.51
N GLU A 165 5.56 5.14 8.31
CA GLU A 165 6.40 5.35 9.49
C GLU A 165 6.22 4.22 10.52
N GLY A 166 7.31 3.87 11.21
CA GLY A 166 7.34 2.90 12.30
C GLY A 166 8.19 1.65 12.00
N GLY A 167 8.31 0.77 12.99
CA GLY A 167 9.08 -0.49 12.90
C GLY A 167 8.25 -1.74 13.19
N ASP A 168 6.93 -1.65 13.04
CA ASP A 168 5.98 -2.72 13.30
C ASP A 168 5.61 -3.49 12.01
N GLU A 169 4.68 -4.44 12.13
CA GLU A 169 4.29 -5.33 11.03
C GLU A 169 3.69 -4.59 9.84
N VAL A 170 3.01 -3.46 10.06
CA VAL A 170 2.42 -2.67 8.96
C VAL A 170 3.52 -1.95 8.17
N ALA A 171 4.53 -1.40 8.85
CA ALA A 171 5.69 -0.82 8.19
C ALA A 171 6.52 -1.88 7.43
N ARG A 172 6.65 -3.07 8.00
CA ARG A 172 7.31 -4.21 7.34
C ARG A 172 6.56 -4.66 6.09
N LEU A 173 5.23 -4.75 6.15
CA LEU A 173 4.40 -5.06 4.99
C LEU A 173 4.55 -4.00 3.89
N ALA A 174 4.62 -2.71 4.24
CA ALA A 174 4.89 -1.64 3.28
C ALA A 174 6.26 -1.82 2.60
N ALA A 175 7.29 -2.21 3.35
CA ALA A 175 8.60 -2.53 2.78
C ALA A 175 8.56 -3.74 1.82
N ASP A 176 7.85 -4.81 2.18
CA ASP A 176 7.67 -5.99 1.32
C ASP A 176 6.94 -5.63 0.01
N VAL A 177 5.92 -4.77 0.09
CA VAL A 177 5.22 -4.24 -1.11
C VAL A 177 6.18 -3.44 -1.99
N ASN A 178 7.08 -2.63 -1.42
CA ASN A 178 8.07 -1.88 -2.19
C ASN A 178 9.10 -2.80 -2.86
N ILE A 179 9.50 -3.90 -2.22
CA ILE A 179 10.37 -4.92 -2.83
C ILE A 179 9.66 -5.55 -4.03
N LEU A 180 8.38 -5.92 -3.87
CA LEU A 180 7.58 -6.48 -4.97
C LEU A 180 7.43 -5.48 -6.12
N ALA A 181 7.16 -4.20 -5.83
CA ALA A 181 7.11 -3.13 -6.82
C ALA A 181 8.42 -3.03 -7.62
N GLY A 182 9.56 -3.13 -6.94
CA GLY A 182 10.89 -3.14 -7.57
C GLY A 182 11.07 -4.31 -8.55
N ARG A 183 10.70 -5.53 -8.14
CA ARG A 183 10.81 -6.73 -8.99
C ARG A 183 9.89 -6.68 -10.20
N LEU A 184 8.66 -6.18 -10.04
CA LEU A 184 7.73 -6.03 -11.15
C LEU A 184 8.24 -5.03 -12.18
N ARG A 185 8.78 -3.90 -11.71
CA ARG A 185 9.41 -2.90 -12.57
C ARG A 185 10.59 -3.47 -13.35
N GLU A 186 11.49 -4.20 -12.68
CA GLU A 186 12.64 -4.84 -13.34
C GLU A 186 12.18 -5.86 -14.39
N SER A 187 11.14 -6.64 -14.09
CA SER A 187 10.56 -7.57 -15.06
C SER A 187 9.90 -6.87 -16.26
N GLU A 188 9.26 -5.72 -16.05
CA GLU A 188 8.70 -4.90 -17.13
C GLU A 188 9.81 -4.32 -18.01
N GLU A 189 10.84 -3.71 -17.42
CA GLU A 189 12.00 -3.18 -18.14
C GLU A 189 12.69 -4.28 -18.97
N GLN A 190 12.84 -5.49 -18.42
CA GLN A 190 13.40 -6.63 -19.15
C GLN A 190 12.51 -7.09 -20.31
N ARG A 191 11.18 -7.09 -20.13
CA ARG A 191 10.22 -7.42 -21.19
C ARG A 191 10.27 -6.41 -22.33
N GLU A 192 10.31 -5.12 -22.00
CA GLU A 192 10.42 -4.06 -23.00
C GLU A 192 11.72 -4.16 -23.82
N GLU A 193 12.83 -4.51 -23.17
CA GLU A 193 14.10 -4.72 -23.85
C GLU A 193 14.04 -5.92 -24.80
N LEU A 194 13.52 -7.06 -24.36
CA LEU A 194 13.33 -8.24 -25.21
C LEU A 194 12.39 -7.95 -26.41
N ASP A 195 11.33 -7.18 -26.18
CA ASP A 195 10.44 -6.76 -27.26
C ASP A 195 11.14 -5.83 -28.26
N ARG A 196 12.03 -4.95 -27.79
CA ARG A 196 12.87 -4.09 -28.65
C ARG A 196 13.83 -4.94 -29.48
N GLU A 197 14.60 -5.83 -28.85
CA GLU A 197 15.54 -6.73 -29.52
C GLU A 197 14.84 -7.58 -30.58
N ARG A 198 13.66 -8.14 -30.26
CA ARG A 198 12.85 -8.92 -31.20
C ARG A 198 12.42 -8.11 -32.42
N ARG A 199 12.03 -6.84 -32.23
CA ARG A 199 11.64 -5.94 -33.34
C ARG A 199 12.84 -5.61 -34.22
N GLU A 200 13.99 -5.34 -33.62
CA GLU A 200 15.24 -5.06 -34.34
C GLU A 200 15.70 -6.27 -35.15
N LEU A 201 15.70 -7.46 -34.55
CA LEU A 201 16.00 -8.71 -35.24
C LEU A 201 15.08 -8.95 -36.43
N THR A 202 13.76 -8.78 -36.24
CA THR A 202 12.77 -8.96 -37.31
C THR A 202 13.00 -7.97 -38.46
N ALA A 203 13.33 -6.72 -38.14
CA ALA A 203 13.65 -5.70 -39.13
C ALA A 203 14.93 -6.04 -39.92
N ALA A 204 15.99 -6.48 -39.22
CA ALA A 204 17.25 -6.88 -39.83
C ALA A 204 17.07 -8.06 -40.79
N ILE A 205 16.37 -9.11 -40.35
CA ILE A 205 16.06 -10.27 -41.21
C ILE A 205 15.27 -9.84 -42.45
N SER A 206 14.25 -9.01 -42.27
CA SER A 206 13.42 -8.54 -43.39
C SER A 206 14.25 -7.76 -44.42
N HIS A 207 15.22 -6.98 -43.97
CA HIS A 207 16.16 -6.27 -44.83
C HIS A 207 17.07 -7.25 -45.60
N ASP A 208 17.64 -8.23 -44.89
CA ASP A 208 18.59 -9.18 -45.46
C ASP A 208 17.95 -10.17 -46.44
N LEU A 209 16.66 -10.51 -46.25
CA LEU A 209 15.91 -11.32 -47.21
C LEU A 209 15.46 -10.51 -48.44
N ARG A 210 15.20 -9.21 -48.30
CA ARG A 210 14.74 -8.35 -49.41
C ARG A 210 15.80 -8.23 -50.50
N THR A 211 17.08 -8.10 -50.13
CA THR A 211 18.19 -7.92 -51.06
C THR A 211 18.34 -9.06 -52.08
N PRO A 212 18.51 -10.33 -51.67
CA PRO A 212 18.60 -11.45 -52.60
C PRO A 212 17.29 -11.66 -53.38
N LEU A 213 16.13 -11.42 -52.76
CA LEU A 213 14.84 -11.50 -53.44
C LEU A 213 14.71 -10.47 -54.58
N ALA A 214 15.14 -9.22 -54.34
CA ALA A 214 15.16 -8.18 -55.36
C ALA A 214 16.13 -8.51 -56.50
N SER A 215 17.29 -9.11 -56.18
CA SER A 215 18.27 -9.59 -57.16
C SER A 215 17.68 -10.70 -58.05
N VAL A 216 17.06 -11.72 -57.43
CA VAL A 216 16.37 -12.80 -58.15
C VAL A 216 15.27 -12.22 -59.05
N ARG A 217 14.45 -11.31 -58.53
CA ARG A 217 13.38 -10.65 -59.30
C ARG A 217 13.93 -9.91 -60.52
N ALA A 218 14.97 -9.08 -60.35
CA ALA A 218 15.56 -8.32 -61.44
C ALA A 218 16.16 -9.23 -62.53
N MET A 219 16.82 -10.33 -62.14
CA MET A 219 17.35 -11.31 -63.10
C MET A 219 16.24 -12.06 -63.84
N VAL A 220 15.15 -12.41 -63.15
CA VAL A 220 13.99 -13.06 -63.78
C VAL A 220 13.29 -12.12 -64.76
N GLU A 221 13.06 -10.86 -64.38
CA GLU A 221 12.48 -9.83 -65.27
C GLU A 221 13.37 -9.61 -66.52
N ALA A 222 14.69 -9.51 -66.36
CA ALA A 222 15.60 -9.34 -67.49
C ALA A 222 15.61 -10.53 -68.47
N LEU A 223 15.42 -11.76 -67.96
CA LEU A 223 15.29 -12.97 -68.78
C LEU A 223 13.93 -13.04 -69.49
N ASP A 224 12.84 -12.64 -68.82
CA ASP A 224 11.48 -12.65 -69.38
C ASP A 224 11.31 -11.60 -70.49
N ASP A 225 11.86 -10.40 -70.28
CA ASP A 225 11.84 -9.30 -71.25
C ASP A 225 12.80 -9.53 -72.44
N ARG A 226 13.59 -10.61 -72.43
CA ARG A 226 14.66 -10.90 -73.41
C ARG A 226 15.62 -9.72 -73.59
N VAL A 227 15.99 -9.08 -72.47
CA VAL A 227 17.05 -8.06 -72.45
C VAL A 227 18.44 -8.73 -72.51
N VAL A 228 18.51 -10.00 -72.10
CA VAL A 228 19.72 -10.84 -72.13
C VAL A 228 19.51 -12.00 -73.11
N ASP A 229 20.20 -11.97 -74.24
CA ASP A 229 20.02 -12.93 -75.34
C ASP A 229 21.23 -13.85 -75.58
N ASP A 230 22.40 -13.51 -75.02
CA ASP A 230 23.60 -14.33 -75.14
C ASP A 230 23.47 -15.62 -74.29
N PRO A 231 23.61 -16.82 -74.89
CA PRO A 231 23.45 -18.08 -74.17
C PRO A 231 24.36 -18.21 -72.93
N ALA A 232 25.56 -17.61 -72.96
CA ALA A 232 26.48 -17.67 -71.82
C ALA A 232 26.04 -16.73 -70.68
N GLU A 233 25.50 -15.55 -70.98
CA GLU A 233 24.90 -14.67 -69.96
C GLU A 233 23.61 -15.23 -69.36
N VAL A 234 22.72 -15.82 -70.17
CA VAL A 234 21.49 -16.47 -69.69
C VAL A 234 21.82 -17.56 -68.67
N GLU A 235 22.78 -18.43 -69.00
CA GLU A 235 23.25 -19.48 -68.10
C GLU A 235 23.87 -18.91 -66.81
N ARG A 236 24.58 -17.78 -66.89
CA ARG A 236 25.11 -17.08 -65.71
C ARG A 236 24.00 -16.52 -64.82
N TYR A 237 22.91 -16.00 -65.39
CA TYR A 237 21.76 -15.51 -64.64
C TYR A 237 21.07 -16.67 -63.90
N TYR A 238 20.80 -17.80 -64.58
CA TYR A 238 20.25 -18.99 -63.93
C TYR A 238 21.12 -19.50 -62.77
N ARG A 239 22.45 -19.56 -62.95
CA ARG A 239 23.36 -19.93 -61.86
C ARG A 239 23.35 -18.94 -60.69
N THR A 240 23.12 -17.66 -60.94
CA THR A 240 23.07 -16.63 -59.90
C THR A 240 21.75 -16.68 -59.14
N ILE A 241 20.62 -16.80 -59.85
CA ILE A 241 19.30 -17.03 -59.25
C ILE A 241 19.34 -18.23 -58.32
N ARG A 242 19.88 -19.37 -58.78
CA ARG A 242 19.98 -20.58 -57.97
C ARG A 242 20.80 -20.36 -56.69
N ARG A 243 21.94 -19.66 -56.78
CA ARG A 243 22.76 -19.32 -55.61
C ARG A 243 22.03 -18.43 -54.61
N GLU A 244 21.26 -17.44 -55.08
CA GLU A 244 20.49 -16.56 -54.19
C GLU A 244 19.31 -17.31 -53.54
N ILE A 245 18.65 -18.22 -54.24
CA ILE A 245 17.63 -19.12 -53.66
C ILE A 245 18.25 -20.03 -52.60
N ASP A 246 19.41 -20.63 -52.86
CA ASP A 246 20.13 -21.47 -51.88
C ASP A 246 20.55 -20.65 -50.65
N ARG A 247 20.92 -19.37 -50.85
CA ARG A 247 21.23 -18.44 -49.76
C ARG A 247 19.99 -18.08 -48.93
N LEU A 248 18.87 -17.76 -49.57
CA LEU A 248 17.59 -17.51 -48.90
C LEU A 248 17.15 -18.72 -48.08
N SER A 249 17.21 -19.93 -48.64
CA SER A 249 16.86 -21.17 -47.93
C SER A 249 17.70 -21.37 -46.68
N ARG A 250 19.04 -21.17 -46.76
CA ARG A 250 19.91 -21.27 -45.58
C ARG A 250 19.55 -20.25 -44.50
N MET A 251 19.35 -18.98 -44.86
CA MET A 251 18.95 -17.94 -43.89
C MET A 251 17.62 -18.25 -43.20
N ILE A 252 16.65 -18.82 -43.94
CA ILE A 252 15.37 -19.24 -43.36
C ILE A 252 15.56 -20.41 -42.39
N THR A 253 16.38 -21.41 -42.74
CA THR A 253 16.71 -22.52 -41.85
C THR A 253 17.40 -22.04 -40.57
N ASP A 254 18.41 -21.17 -40.69
CA ASP A 254 19.14 -20.60 -39.54
C ASP A 254 18.19 -19.84 -38.60
N LEU A 255 17.23 -19.09 -39.16
CA LEU A 255 16.21 -18.38 -38.39
C LEU A 255 15.26 -19.34 -37.67
N PHE A 256 14.86 -20.43 -38.33
CA PHE A 256 13.98 -21.43 -37.73
C PHE A 256 14.67 -22.14 -36.56
N GLU A 257 15.95 -22.49 -36.71
CA GLU A 257 16.76 -23.07 -35.64
C GLU A 257 16.86 -22.12 -34.44
N LEU A 258 17.14 -20.83 -34.68
CA LEU A 258 17.19 -19.81 -33.63
C LEU A 258 15.86 -19.70 -32.87
N ALA A 259 14.73 -19.61 -33.60
CA ALA A 259 13.40 -19.52 -33.00
C ALA A 259 13.04 -20.76 -32.15
N GLN A 260 13.52 -21.95 -32.55
CA GLN A 260 13.29 -23.18 -31.80
C GLN A 260 14.13 -23.25 -30.51
N MET A 261 15.36 -22.71 -30.52
CA MET A 261 16.19 -22.59 -29.32
C MET A 261 15.56 -21.65 -28.28
N ASP A 262 15.00 -20.52 -28.72
CA ASP A 262 14.34 -19.58 -27.81
C ASP A 262 13.03 -20.13 -27.23
N ALA A 263 12.24 -20.87 -28.01
CA ALA A 263 11.05 -21.55 -27.51
C ALA A 263 11.38 -22.65 -26.48
N GLY A 264 12.52 -23.35 -26.65
CA GLY A 264 12.99 -24.38 -25.71
C GLY A 264 13.44 -23.84 -24.35
N LYS A 265 13.91 -22.58 -24.28
CA LYS A 265 14.28 -21.93 -23.01
C LYS A 265 13.07 -21.52 -22.15
N LEU A 266 11.87 -21.42 -22.74
CA LEU A 266 10.64 -21.02 -22.04
C LEU A 266 9.90 -22.18 -21.36
N GLN A 267 10.34 -23.43 -21.52
CA GLN A 267 9.73 -24.65 -20.96
C GLN A 267 10.39 -25.19 -19.68
N LEU A 268 11.23 -24.39 -18.99
CA LEU A 268 11.83 -24.71 -17.69
C LEU A 268 11.38 -23.70 -16.62
#